data_AF-A0AA49GEA4-F1
#
_entry.id   AF-A0AA49GEA4-F1
#
_cell.length_a   1.000
_cell.length_b   1.000
_cell.length_c   1.000
_cell.angle_alpha   90.00
_cell.angle_beta   90.00
_cell.angle_gamma   90.00
#
_symmetry.space_group_name_H-M   'P 1'
#
loop_
_entity.id
_entity.type
_entity.pdbx_description
1 polymer ?
#
loop_
_entity_poly.entity_id
_entity_poly.type
_entity_poly.pdbx_seq_one_letter_code
_entity_poly.pdbx_strand_id
1 'polypeptide(L)'
;MPLTITTLTLLNEYINGVMHRADDHGHNVNEIVLTLAGAVIWRATQDIEVRTYKEETANILWLTVDGHRYALAYNHNTGNIEIRDRNQNGTVLATFNNSSSADDVKSIFGGL
;
A
#
# COMPACT_ATOMS: atom_id res chain seq x y z
N MET A 1 27.12 -9.45 16.14
CA MET A 1 26.51 -10.35 15.15
C MET A 1 25.54 -9.55 14.30
N PRO A 2 25.51 -9.70 12.97
CA PRO A 2 24.54 -9.00 12.13
C PRO A 2 23.12 -9.54 12.37
N LEU A 3 22.13 -8.66 12.32
CA LEU A 3 20.71 -9.03 12.26
C LEU A 3 20.30 -9.10 10.78
N THR A 4 19.84 -10.26 10.32
CA THR A 4 19.43 -10.48 8.92
C THR A 4 17.93 -10.29 8.76
N ILE A 5 17.51 -9.49 7.79
CA ILE A 5 16.09 -9.33 7.41
C ILE A 5 15.75 -10.39 6.37
N THR A 6 14.95 -11.40 6.74
CA THR A 6 14.67 -12.58 5.90
C THR A 6 13.48 -12.40 4.95
N THR A 7 12.65 -11.40 5.17
CA THR A 7 11.42 -11.14 4.42
C THR A 7 11.60 -10.19 3.23
N LEU A 8 12.83 -9.76 2.97
CA LEU A 8 13.16 -8.78 1.92
C LEU A 8 12.77 -9.28 0.51
N THR A 9 12.90 -10.58 0.23
CA THR A 9 12.62 -11.13 -1.11
C THR A 9 11.14 -10.97 -1.50
N LEU A 10 10.22 -11.41 -0.64
CA LEU A 10 8.78 -11.33 -0.93
C LEU A 10 8.29 -9.89 -1.02
N LEU A 11 8.83 -9.01 -0.16
CA LEU A 11 8.52 -7.58 -0.20
C LEU A 11 9.02 -6.94 -1.50
N ASN A 12 10.23 -7.27 -1.94
CA ASN A 12 10.78 -6.79 -3.21
C ASN A 12 9.97 -7.28 -4.41
N GLU A 13 9.59 -8.56 -4.45
CA GLU A 13 8.74 -9.12 -5.51
C GLU A 13 7.40 -8.37 -5.59
N TYR A 14 6.77 -8.12 -4.44
CA TYR A 14 5.52 -7.38 -4.39
C TYR A 14 5.68 -5.94 -4.89
N ILE A 15 6.67 -5.19 -4.37
CA ILE A 15 6.91 -3.79 -4.76
C ILE A 15 7.22 -3.71 -6.26
N ASN A 16 8.08 -4.58 -6.78
CA ASN A 16 8.39 -4.63 -8.21
C ASN A 16 7.14 -4.87 -9.05
N GLY A 17 6.25 -5.77 -8.62
CA GLY A 17 4.98 -6.00 -9.30
C GLY A 17 4.05 -4.78 -9.27
N VAL A 18 4.00 -4.04 -8.15
CA VAL A 18 3.21 -2.79 -8.06
C VAL A 18 3.80 -1.71 -8.97
N MET A 19 5.12 -1.52 -8.95
CA MET A 19 5.80 -0.53 -9.78
C MET A 19 5.59 -0.80 -11.26
N HIS A 20 5.75 -2.06 -11.71
CA HIS A 20 5.54 -2.43 -13.11
C HIS A 20 4.11 -2.09 -13.58
N ARG A 21 3.08 -2.43 -12.79
CA ARG A 21 1.70 -2.09 -13.13
C ARG A 21 1.42 -0.58 -13.10
N ALA A 22 2.07 0.15 -12.19
CA ALA A 22 1.93 1.60 -12.11
C ALA A 22 2.58 2.28 -13.33
N ASP A 23 3.71 1.77 -13.82
CA ASP A 23 4.34 2.28 -15.05
C ASP A 23 3.55 1.94 -16.31
N ASP A 24 2.81 0.84 -16.35
CA ASP A 24 2.01 0.48 -17.53
C ASP A 24 0.62 1.15 -17.56
N HIS A 25 -0.04 1.29 -16.40
CA HIS A 25 -1.46 1.67 -16.33
C HIS A 25 -1.81 2.68 -15.21
N GLY A 26 -0.85 3.05 -14.36
CA GLY A 26 -1.07 3.81 -13.13
C GLY A 26 -0.08 4.97 -12.95
N HIS A 27 0.22 5.70 -14.02
CA HIS A 27 1.23 6.77 -14.01
C HIS A 27 1.00 7.85 -12.94
N ASN A 28 -0.23 7.99 -12.43
CA ASN A 28 -0.56 8.94 -11.38
C ASN A 28 -0.13 8.47 -9.98
N VAL A 29 0.35 7.23 -9.82
CA VAL A 29 0.71 6.66 -8.51
C VAL A 29 2.11 6.01 -8.47
N ASN A 30 2.84 5.98 -9.58
CA ASN A 30 4.14 5.28 -9.66
C ASN A 30 5.24 5.90 -8.77
N GLU A 31 5.13 7.16 -8.35
CA GLU A 31 6.08 7.78 -7.42
C GLU A 31 5.65 7.55 -5.97
N ILE A 32 4.38 7.82 -5.66
CA ILE A 32 3.87 7.76 -4.28
C ILE A 32 3.87 6.34 -3.69
N VAL A 33 3.84 5.31 -4.54
CA VAL A 33 3.89 3.90 -4.12
C VAL A 33 5.13 3.60 -3.28
N LEU A 34 6.28 4.21 -3.57
CA LEU A 34 7.49 3.99 -2.78
C LEU A 34 7.36 4.57 -1.36
N THR A 35 6.74 5.74 -1.24
CA THR A 35 6.44 6.34 0.07
C THR A 35 5.44 5.49 0.85
N LEU A 36 4.38 5.01 0.18
CA LEU A 36 3.37 4.14 0.80
C LEU A 36 3.98 2.80 1.25
N ALA A 37 4.87 2.20 0.47
CA ALA A 37 5.59 0.99 0.85
C ALA A 37 6.39 1.19 2.14
N GLY A 38 7.13 2.30 2.24
CA GLY A 38 7.84 2.67 3.47
C GLY A 38 6.90 2.86 4.67
N ALA A 39 5.75 3.51 4.45
CA ALA A 39 4.77 3.75 5.51
C ALA A 39 4.09 2.45 6.00
N VAL A 40 3.81 1.51 5.10
CA VAL A 40 3.28 0.18 5.44
C VAL A 40 4.30 -0.59 6.27
N ILE A 41 5.57 -0.63 5.85
CA ILE A 41 6.65 -1.29 6.62
C ILE A 41 6.82 -0.65 8.00
N TRP A 42 6.68 0.68 8.09
CA TRP A 42 6.80 1.40 9.36
C TRP A 42 5.66 1.07 10.33
N ARG A 43 4.42 1.01 9.84
CA ARG A 43 3.23 0.92 10.72
C ARG A 43 2.67 -0.48 10.91
N ALA A 44 2.95 -1.43 10.03
CA ALA A 44 2.40 -2.78 10.15
C ALA A 44 2.88 -3.46 11.45
N THR A 45 1.92 -3.92 12.26
CA THR A 45 2.17 -4.66 13.50
C THR A 45 1.99 -6.18 13.33
N GLN A 46 1.59 -6.61 12.14
CA GLN A 46 1.40 -8.01 11.74
C GLN A 46 1.83 -8.20 10.29
N ASP A 47 1.82 -9.45 9.81
CA ASP A 47 2.09 -9.77 8.42
C ASP A 47 1.15 -9.02 7.47
N ILE A 48 1.73 -8.52 6.37
CA ILE A 48 1.00 -7.86 5.30
C ILE A 48 0.38 -8.94 4.42
N GLU A 49 -0.93 -8.86 4.17
CA GLU A 49 -1.60 -9.77 3.25
C GLU A 49 -1.86 -9.08 1.92
N VAL A 50 -1.61 -9.76 0.81
CA VAL A 50 -2.02 -9.31 -0.52
C VAL A 50 -3.01 -10.34 -1.05
N ARG A 51 -4.21 -9.90 -1.39
CA ARG A 51 -5.21 -10.76 -2.03
C ARG A 51 -5.30 -10.42 -3.50
N THR A 52 -5.25 -11.44 -4.35
CA THR A 52 -5.51 -11.36 -5.78
C THR A 52 -6.95 -11.81 -6.05
N TYR A 53 -7.60 -11.24 -7.05
CA TYR A 53 -8.90 -11.71 -7.53
C TYR A 53 -8.77 -12.06 -9.01
N LYS A 54 -9.14 -13.29 -9.40
CA LYS A 54 -9.14 -13.76 -10.80
C LYS A 54 -7.83 -13.51 -11.56
N GLU A 55 -6.69 -13.78 -10.93
CA GLU A 55 -5.36 -13.76 -11.55
C GLU A 55 -4.86 -12.40 -12.10
N GLU A 56 -5.69 -11.34 -12.13
CA GLU A 56 -5.26 -9.97 -12.42
C GLU A 56 -6.03 -8.84 -11.68
N THR A 57 -5.27 -7.78 -11.38
CA THR A 57 -5.69 -6.37 -11.14
C THR A 57 -6.70 -6.05 -10.04
N ALA A 58 -6.72 -6.82 -8.95
CA ALA A 58 -7.26 -6.29 -7.68
C ALA A 58 -6.32 -6.62 -6.51
N ASN A 59 -5.07 -6.19 -6.62
CA ASN A 59 -4.11 -6.33 -5.52
C ASN A 59 -4.49 -5.36 -4.41
N ILE A 60 -5.29 -5.85 -3.47
CA ILE A 60 -5.59 -5.13 -2.25
C ILE A 60 -4.54 -5.57 -1.25
N LEU A 61 -3.75 -4.61 -0.81
CA LEU A 61 -2.84 -4.81 0.31
C LEU A 61 -3.62 -4.58 1.60
N TRP A 62 -3.50 -5.52 2.52
CA TRP A 62 -4.08 -5.42 3.84
C TRP A 62 -2.96 -5.25 4.84
N LEU A 63 -3.08 -4.23 5.68
CA LEU A 63 -2.19 -4.04 6.81
C LEU A 63 -2.99 -4.05 8.11
N THR A 64 -2.35 -4.47 9.18
CA THR A 64 -2.87 -4.33 10.55
C THR A 64 -1.96 -3.39 11.32
N VAL A 65 -2.53 -2.39 11.99
CA VAL A 65 -1.85 -1.44 12.88
C VAL A 65 -2.58 -1.50 14.22
N ASP A 66 -1.87 -1.83 15.30
CA ASP A 66 -2.41 -1.84 16.67
C ASP A 66 -3.73 -2.61 16.84
N GLY A 67 -3.91 -3.68 16.06
CA GLY A 67 -5.11 -4.53 16.06
C GLY A 67 -6.25 -4.05 15.14
N HIS A 68 -6.07 -2.93 14.43
CA HIS A 68 -6.99 -2.42 13.42
C HIS A 68 -6.51 -2.74 12.01
N ARG A 69 -7.43 -3.25 11.18
CA ARG A 69 -7.14 -3.69 9.82
C ARG A 69 -7.50 -2.60 8.83
N TYR A 70 -6.65 -2.39 7.84
CA TYR A 70 -6.83 -1.41 6.76
C TYR A 70 -6.58 -2.06 5.41
N ALA A 71 -7.20 -1.52 4.38
CA ALA A 71 -7.01 -1.95 3.00
C ALA A 71 -6.45 -0.80 2.15
N LEU A 72 -5.33 -1.03 1.48
CA LEU A 72 -4.83 -0.19 0.40
C LEU A 72 -5.29 -0.77 -0.94
N ALA A 73 -5.99 0.04 -1.71
CA ALA A 73 -6.51 -0.37 -3.01
C ALA A 73 -6.34 0.75 -4.05
N TYR A 74 -6.02 0.38 -5.28
CA TYR A 74 -6.05 1.30 -6.41
C TYR A 74 -7.50 1.47 -6.90
N ASN A 75 -7.94 2.72 -7.02
CA ASN A 75 -9.25 3.07 -7.57
C ASN A 75 -9.10 3.40 -9.06
N HIS A 76 -9.52 2.47 -9.92
CA HIS A 76 -9.44 2.63 -11.37
C HIS A 76 -10.27 3.78 -11.94
N ASN A 77 -11.29 4.26 -11.22
CA ASN A 77 -12.11 5.39 -11.68
C ASN A 77 -11.41 6.73 -11.46
N THR A 78 -10.61 6.84 -10.39
CA THR A 78 -9.97 8.10 -10.00
C THR A 78 -8.46 8.10 -10.24
N GLY A 79 -7.87 6.94 -10.51
CA GLY A 79 -6.43 6.79 -10.72
C GLY A 79 -5.60 7.04 -9.46
N ASN A 80 -6.17 6.80 -8.28
CA ASN A 80 -5.51 7.05 -7.00
C ASN A 80 -5.44 5.77 -6.15
N ILE A 81 -4.52 5.73 -5.19
CA ILE A 81 -4.53 4.72 -4.14
C ILE A 81 -5.34 5.24 -2.96
N GLU A 82 -6.18 4.40 -2.39
CA GLU A 82 -6.99 4.72 -1.22
C GLU A 82 -6.61 3.81 -0.07
N ILE A 83 -6.55 4.37 1.14
CA ILE A 83 -6.55 3.60 2.38
C ILE A 83 -7.96 3.60 2.95
N ARG A 84 -8.45 2.40 3.28
CA ARG A 84 -9.83 2.16 3.69
C ARG A 84 -9.89 1.44 5.04
N ASP A 85 -10.87 1.80 5.87
CA ASP A 85 -11.12 1.16 7.16
C ASP A 85 -11.60 -0.28 7.00
N ARG A 86 -11.00 -1.21 7.74
CA ARG A 86 -11.36 -2.64 7.85
C ARG A 86 -11.28 -3.49 6.60
N ASN A 87 -11.78 -3.04 5.43
CA ASN A 87 -11.83 -3.82 4.19
C ASN A 87 -11.96 -2.98 2.91
N GLN A 88 -11.94 -3.64 1.75
CA GLN A 88 -12.04 -3.00 0.42
C GLN A 88 -13.31 -2.15 0.25
N ASN A 89 -14.43 -2.51 0.88
CA ASN A 89 -15.69 -1.75 0.83
C ASN A 89 -15.85 -0.79 2.02
N GLY A 90 -14.82 -0.65 2.85
CA GLY A 90 -14.82 0.25 3.99
C GLY A 90 -14.72 1.71 3.60
N THR A 91 -14.91 2.59 4.58
CA THR A 91 -14.78 4.04 4.42
C THR A 91 -13.36 4.40 3.98
N VAL A 92 -13.24 5.21 2.92
CA VAL A 92 -11.97 5.78 2.50
C VAL A 92 -11.51 6.79 3.56
N LEU A 93 -10.36 6.53 4.17
CA LEU A 93 -9.76 7.40 5.19
C LEU A 93 -8.86 8.46 4.56
N ALA A 94 -8.15 8.10 3.49
CA ALA A 94 -7.35 9.01 2.68
C ALA A 94 -7.13 8.47 1.26
N THR A 95 -6.74 9.37 0.37
CA THR A 95 -6.45 9.10 -1.04
C THR A 95 -5.10 9.69 -1.39
N PHE A 96 -4.29 8.95 -2.15
CA PHE A 96 -2.91 9.26 -2.49
C PHE A 96 -2.64 9.14 -3.99
N ASN A 97 -1.81 10.04 -4.50
CA ASN A 97 -1.24 10.01 -5.83
C ASN A 97 0.12 10.74 -5.84
N ASN A 98 0.73 10.90 -7.02
CA ASN A 98 2.05 11.54 -7.15
C ASN A 98 2.07 13.02 -6.75
N SER A 99 0.91 13.67 -6.56
CA SER A 99 0.86 15.03 -5.99
C SER A 99 0.85 15.03 -4.46
N SER A 100 0.61 13.89 -3.82
CA SER A 100 0.72 13.73 -2.37
C SER A 100 2.18 13.78 -1.94
N SER A 101 2.44 14.43 -0.81
CA SER A 101 3.79 14.51 -0.25
C SER A 101 4.09 13.35 0.69
N ALA A 102 5.37 13.13 0.97
CA ALA A 102 5.78 12.18 2.01
C ALA A 102 5.30 12.59 3.40
N ASP A 103 5.09 13.89 3.65
CA ASP A 103 4.54 14.39 4.90
C ASP A 103 3.05 14.03 5.04
N ASP A 104 2.27 14.13 3.96
CA ASP A 104 0.86 13.71 3.95
C ASP A 104 0.73 12.22 4.31
N VAL A 105 1.55 11.38 3.65
CA VAL A 105 1.57 9.94 3.93
C VAL A 105 1.96 9.68 5.38
N LYS A 106 3.04 10.30 5.86
CA LYS A 106 3.51 10.13 7.25
C LYS A 106 2.45 10.58 8.27
N SER A 107 1.77 11.68 8.02
CA SER A 107 0.74 12.24 8.90
C SER A 107 -0.45 11.29 9.00
N ILE A 108 -0.99 10.86 7.85
CA ILE A 108 -2.11 9.90 7.83
C ILE A 108 -1.70 8.58 8.48
N PHE A 109 -0.58 7.99 8.06
CA PHE A 109 -0.12 6.73 8.63
C PHE A 109 0.21 6.86 10.10
N GLY A 110 0.68 8.02 10.57
CA GLY A 110 0.92 8.36 11.98
C GLY A 110 -0.33 8.35 12.85
N GLY A 111 -1.50 8.65 12.26
CA GLY A 111 -2.80 8.64 12.94
C GLY A 111 -3.59 7.35 12.82
N LEU A 112 -3.10 6.35 12.07
CA LEU A 112 -3.66 5.00 12.04
C LEU A 112 -3.44 4.27 13.37
#